data_AF-A0A7W1VQT5-F1
#
_entry.id   AF-A0A7W1VQT5-F1
#
_cell.length_a   1.000
_cell.length_b   1.000
_cell.length_c   1.000
_cell.angle_alpha   90.00
_cell.angle_beta   90.00
_cell.angle_gamma   90.00
#
_symmetry.space_group_name_H-M   'P 1'
#
loop_
_entity.id
_entity.type
_entity.pdbx_description
1 polymer ?
#
loop_
_entity_poly.entity_id
_entity_poly.type
_entity_poly.pdbx_seq_one_letter_code
_entity_poly.pdbx_strand_id
1 'polypeptide(L)'
;MLAKDKSEKTQYILVNRKPNSAWNLNDPSSIQREDFEEVKRELPEIPGAKVRPGIGCIFPYFRHDEETLQKSLRQFLKIAAETDTPVLVQIDGENWWTGRPDLWNWWDPKKPGYDPANRENVEWFGWSSDQALKIAWRNWGKQHRIGPPPNLMSPRYRKESHKQMEILIPIILQWWKALPAEKKDLLVGIKVGWESSIGVNAWYFPDGNDLLDKPASEDPAYRLKTDELPGRGVAATGYAAVKTAGIRTKGDLTEADLAEVTRRHLEDLSRVASELGVPRGKLFTHGVGWKDGELLYEAAVNRYSSPGWSFYKHARDPKQDMGVQNALKKSNAPHWAAIEWLFQGPREVDSWRRALETTLSDENCRLICIFNWEGIRDSEPVLEAIRQTIAGSVESGKTDKR
;
A
#
# COMPACT_ATOMS: atom_id res chain seq x y z
N MET A 1 10.21 -24.90 -27.57
CA MET A 1 9.84 -24.93 -26.14
C MET A 1 10.65 -23.83 -25.48
N LEU A 2 10.10 -22.61 -25.44
CA LEU A 2 10.81 -21.42 -24.93
C LEU A 2 11.15 -21.65 -23.47
N ALA A 3 12.40 -21.41 -23.08
CA ALA A 3 12.79 -21.40 -21.67
C ALA A 3 11.83 -20.47 -20.94
N LYS A 4 11.03 -21.01 -20.00
CA LYS A 4 10.27 -20.18 -19.07
C LYS A 4 11.27 -19.23 -18.44
N ASP A 5 11.01 -17.94 -18.58
CA ASP A 5 11.89 -16.88 -18.13
C ASP A 5 12.22 -17.12 -16.65
N LYS A 6 13.51 -17.14 -16.31
CA LYS A 6 13.98 -17.34 -14.93
C LYS A 6 13.38 -16.27 -14.00
N SER A 7 12.99 -15.12 -14.56
CA SER A 7 12.28 -14.05 -13.86
C SER A 7 10.90 -14.44 -13.33
N GLU A 8 10.19 -15.42 -13.92
CA GLU A 8 8.84 -15.82 -13.49
C GLU A 8 8.82 -16.54 -12.13
N LYS A 9 9.96 -17.10 -11.69
CA LYS A 9 10.06 -17.88 -10.44
C LYS A 9 10.72 -17.15 -9.27
N THR A 10 11.30 -15.98 -9.50
CA THR A 10 11.95 -15.20 -8.43
C THR A 10 10.92 -14.64 -7.46
N GLN A 11 11.10 -14.87 -6.16
CA GLN A 11 10.34 -14.20 -5.11
C GLN A 11 11.19 -13.09 -4.49
N TYR A 12 10.56 -12.15 -3.78
CA TYR A 12 11.29 -11.04 -3.17
C TYR A 12 10.98 -10.87 -1.69
N ILE A 13 12.00 -10.49 -0.93
CA ILE A 13 11.83 -9.88 0.39
C ILE A 13 12.28 -8.42 0.26
N LEU A 14 11.32 -7.51 0.29
CA LEU A 14 11.55 -6.08 0.20
C LEU A 14 11.45 -5.45 1.58
N VAL A 15 12.21 -4.39 1.81
CA VAL A 15 12.07 -3.54 2.99
C VAL A 15 11.61 -2.14 2.55
N ASN A 16 10.52 -1.65 3.12
CA ASN A 16 10.11 -0.26 2.88
C ASN A 16 10.99 0.68 3.70
N ARG A 17 11.45 1.79 3.11
CA ARG A 17 12.04 2.88 3.90
C ARG A 17 10.92 3.78 4.40
N LYS A 18 10.93 4.11 5.69
CA LYS A 18 9.92 4.98 6.28
C LYS A 18 9.91 6.34 5.57
N PRO A 19 8.75 6.86 5.13
CA PRO A 19 8.71 8.20 4.54
C PRO A 19 9.20 9.27 5.51
N ASN A 20 10.14 10.13 5.08
CA ASN A 20 10.74 11.22 5.87
C ASN A 20 11.58 10.76 7.08
N SER A 21 12.08 9.52 7.09
CA SER A 21 13.23 9.16 7.94
C SER A 21 14.51 9.66 7.26
N ALA A 22 15.15 8.82 6.46
CA ALA A 22 16.32 9.14 5.65
C ALA A 22 15.96 9.82 4.33
N TRP A 23 14.81 9.45 3.74
CA TRP A 23 14.38 9.97 2.45
C TRP A 23 13.31 11.05 2.61
N ASN A 24 13.67 12.26 2.23
CA ASN A 24 12.75 13.39 2.10
C ASN A 24 12.41 13.58 0.62
N LEU A 25 11.20 13.22 0.20
CA LEU A 25 10.82 13.29 -1.22
C LEU A 25 10.68 14.73 -1.75
N ASN A 26 10.72 15.75 -0.89
CA ASN A 26 10.87 17.15 -1.31
C ASN A 26 12.32 17.54 -1.64
N ASP A 27 13.27 16.67 -1.35
CA ASP A 27 14.67 16.84 -1.68
C ASP A 27 15.17 15.56 -2.36
N PRO A 28 15.18 15.51 -3.71
CA PRO A 28 15.67 14.35 -4.46
C PRO A 28 17.09 13.94 -4.03
N SER A 29 17.92 14.87 -3.57
CA SER A 29 19.27 14.58 -3.12
C SER A 29 19.31 13.82 -1.79
N SER A 30 18.21 13.73 -1.05
CA SER A 30 18.15 12.90 0.16
C SER A 30 18.12 11.39 -0.14
N ILE A 31 17.81 10.99 -1.37
CA ILE A 31 17.84 9.59 -1.79
C ILE A 31 19.26 9.27 -2.26
N GLN A 32 20.01 8.60 -1.39
CA GLN A 32 21.45 8.38 -1.54
C GLN A 32 21.79 6.93 -1.85
N ARG A 33 22.94 6.71 -2.51
CA ARG A 33 23.43 5.36 -2.85
C ARG A 33 23.68 4.53 -1.59
N GLU A 34 24.18 5.18 -0.54
CA GLU A 34 24.56 4.57 0.72
C GLU A 34 23.37 3.89 1.41
N ASP A 35 22.15 4.40 1.24
CA ASP A 35 20.93 3.78 1.80
C ASP A 35 20.60 2.44 1.13
N PHE A 36 20.89 2.30 -0.16
CA PHE A 36 20.71 1.05 -0.90
C PHE A 36 21.79 0.04 -0.52
N GLU A 37 23.05 0.49 -0.45
CA GLU A 37 24.17 -0.35 -0.05
C GLU A 37 24.10 -0.77 1.43
N GLU A 38 23.48 0.04 2.30
CA GLU A 38 23.14 -0.36 3.67
C GLU A 38 22.30 -1.63 3.66
N VAL A 39 21.16 -1.62 2.96
CA VAL A 39 20.26 -2.78 2.89
C VAL A 39 20.96 -3.98 2.26
N LYS A 40 21.71 -3.79 1.17
CA LYS A 40 22.43 -4.88 0.50
C LYS A 40 23.53 -5.51 1.36
N ARG A 41 24.20 -4.72 2.20
CA ARG A 41 25.22 -5.25 3.11
C ARG A 41 24.58 -6.11 4.19
N GLU A 42 23.45 -5.69 4.74
CA GLU A 42 22.75 -6.45 5.78
C GLU A 42 22.00 -7.67 5.21
N LEU A 43 21.48 -7.53 3.98
CA LEU A 43 20.69 -8.53 3.25
C LEU A 43 21.35 -8.78 1.87
N PRO A 44 22.45 -9.54 1.81
CA PRO A 44 23.17 -9.77 0.57
C PRO A 44 22.37 -10.66 -0.39
N GLU A 45 22.53 -10.43 -1.68
CA GLU A 45 22.08 -11.37 -2.70
C GLU A 45 22.93 -12.63 -2.68
N ILE A 46 22.29 -13.79 -2.82
CA ILE A 46 22.97 -15.08 -2.86
C ILE A 46 22.79 -15.68 -4.26
N PRO A 47 23.88 -15.89 -5.02
CA PRO A 47 23.80 -16.50 -6.34
C PRO A 47 23.04 -17.83 -6.33
N GLY A 48 22.04 -17.97 -7.19
CA GLY A 48 21.21 -19.17 -7.29
C GLY A 48 20.03 -19.24 -6.30
N ALA A 49 19.90 -18.27 -5.39
CA ALA A 49 18.71 -18.11 -4.56
C ALA A 49 17.49 -17.75 -5.41
N LYS A 50 16.33 -18.35 -5.07
CA LYS A 50 15.03 -17.95 -5.64
C LYS A 50 14.51 -16.64 -5.06
N VAL A 51 14.93 -16.33 -3.83
CA VAL A 51 14.50 -15.11 -3.12
C VAL A 51 15.55 -14.03 -3.27
N ARG A 52 15.17 -12.86 -3.75
CA ARG A 52 16.04 -11.68 -3.83
C ARG A 52 15.62 -10.60 -2.81
N PRO A 53 16.57 -9.99 -2.09
CA PRO A 53 16.30 -8.81 -1.28
C PRO A 53 16.04 -7.59 -2.17
N GLY A 54 15.37 -6.57 -1.64
CA GLY A 54 15.19 -5.30 -2.35
C GLY A 54 14.52 -4.22 -1.49
N ILE A 55 14.14 -3.10 -2.11
CA ILE A 55 13.65 -1.91 -1.41
C ILE A 55 12.31 -1.44 -1.96
N GLY A 56 11.39 -1.14 -1.07
CA GLY A 56 10.14 -0.47 -1.40
C GLY A 56 10.19 1.03 -1.08
N CYS A 57 9.57 1.84 -1.92
CA CYS A 57 9.43 3.28 -1.69
C CYS A 57 8.03 3.76 -2.09
N ILE A 58 7.52 4.74 -1.35
CA ILE A 58 6.19 5.28 -1.47
C ILE A 58 6.27 6.71 -1.99
N PHE A 59 5.54 7.01 -3.07
CA PHE A 59 5.45 8.32 -3.71
C PHE A 59 4.02 8.87 -3.56
N PRO A 60 3.71 9.59 -2.46
CA PRO A 60 2.39 10.16 -2.22
C PRO A 60 2.19 11.44 -3.04
N TYR A 61 1.52 11.33 -4.18
CA TYR A 61 1.51 12.36 -5.23
C TYR A 61 0.68 13.61 -4.92
N PHE A 62 -0.12 13.59 -3.86
CA PHE A 62 -0.84 14.79 -3.37
C PHE A 62 -0.15 15.48 -2.19
N ARG A 63 0.97 14.95 -1.71
CA ARG A 63 1.73 15.55 -0.61
C ARG A 63 2.81 16.52 -1.09
N HIS A 64 3.37 16.25 -2.27
CA HIS A 64 4.58 16.88 -2.76
C HIS A 64 4.30 17.68 -4.02
N ASP A 65 5.19 18.64 -4.31
CA ASP A 65 5.24 19.28 -5.61
C ASP A 65 5.50 18.24 -6.71
N GLU A 66 4.81 18.39 -7.84
CA GLU A 66 4.78 17.41 -8.93
C GLU A 66 6.17 17.25 -9.58
N GLU A 67 6.87 18.35 -9.87
CA GLU A 67 8.18 18.32 -10.51
C GLU A 67 9.23 17.70 -9.57
N THR A 68 9.18 18.09 -8.30
CA THR A 68 10.08 17.57 -7.27
C THR A 68 9.88 16.07 -7.05
N LEU A 69 8.63 15.61 -7.01
CA LEU A 69 8.32 14.19 -6.85
C LEU A 69 8.82 13.36 -8.04
N GLN A 70 8.69 13.87 -9.27
CA GLN A 70 9.27 13.22 -10.45
C GLN A 70 10.79 13.10 -10.37
N LYS A 71 11.49 14.14 -9.89
CA LYS A 71 12.95 14.10 -9.69
C LYS A 71 13.34 13.06 -8.65
N SER A 72 12.63 13.00 -7.52
CA SER A 72 12.84 12.00 -6.48
C SER A 72 12.62 10.58 -7.00
N LEU A 73 11.55 10.35 -7.79
CA LEU A 73 11.30 9.06 -8.41
C LEU A 73 12.42 8.65 -9.37
N ARG A 74 12.88 9.56 -10.24
CA ARG A 74 13.99 9.29 -11.16
C ARG A 74 15.29 8.99 -10.41
N GLN A 75 15.57 9.70 -9.33
CA GLN A 75 16.75 9.46 -8.50
C GLN A 75 16.70 8.08 -7.84
N PHE A 76 15.57 7.70 -7.26
CA PHE A 76 15.34 6.36 -6.70
C PHE A 76 15.60 5.25 -7.73
N LEU A 77 15.00 5.36 -8.91
CA LEU A 77 15.15 4.37 -10.00
C LEU A 77 16.59 4.34 -10.56
N LYS A 78 17.25 5.49 -10.66
CA LYS A 78 18.66 5.58 -11.07
C LYS A 78 19.55 4.82 -10.10
N ILE A 79 19.45 5.09 -8.80
CA ILE A 79 20.27 4.42 -7.79
C ILE A 79 19.97 2.92 -7.75
N ALA A 80 18.69 2.52 -7.88
CA ALA A 80 18.32 1.11 -7.97
C ALA A 80 19.07 0.38 -9.11
N ALA A 81 19.14 0.99 -10.30
CA ALA A 81 19.87 0.42 -11.43
C ALA A 81 21.40 0.39 -11.22
N GLU A 82 21.95 1.44 -10.60
CA GLU A 82 23.38 1.59 -10.32
C GLU A 82 23.89 0.66 -9.21
N THR A 83 23.00 0.22 -8.31
CA THR A 83 23.29 -0.67 -7.19
C THR A 83 22.78 -2.09 -7.44
N ASP A 84 22.12 -2.34 -8.57
CA ASP A 84 21.47 -3.62 -8.89
C ASP A 84 20.44 -4.07 -7.84
N THR A 85 19.67 -3.12 -7.31
CA THR A 85 18.70 -3.37 -6.25
C THR A 85 17.28 -3.53 -6.82
N PRO A 86 16.60 -4.67 -6.58
CA PRO A 86 15.19 -4.80 -6.90
C PRO A 86 14.32 -3.80 -6.13
N VAL A 87 13.34 -3.19 -6.80
CA VAL A 87 12.48 -2.16 -6.23
C VAL A 87 11.00 -2.37 -6.46
N LEU A 88 10.22 -1.99 -5.45
CA LEU A 88 8.76 -1.81 -5.51
C LEU A 88 8.44 -0.33 -5.35
N VAL A 89 7.68 0.22 -6.31
CA VAL A 89 7.26 1.62 -6.27
C VAL A 89 5.78 1.69 -5.93
N GLN A 90 5.43 2.28 -4.78
CA GLN A 90 4.04 2.60 -4.45
C GLN A 90 3.72 4.02 -4.91
N ILE A 91 2.65 4.19 -5.68
CA ILE A 91 2.09 5.50 -6.01
C ILE A 91 0.77 5.65 -5.24
N ASP A 92 0.64 6.75 -4.50
CA ASP A 92 -0.48 6.90 -3.57
C ASP A 92 -1.08 8.31 -3.59
N GLY A 93 -2.41 8.37 -3.52
CA GLY A 93 -3.18 9.59 -3.35
C GLY A 93 -4.22 9.52 -2.23
N GLU A 94 -4.26 8.43 -1.46
CA GLU A 94 -5.21 8.29 -0.36
C GLU A 94 -4.65 8.93 0.91
N ASN A 95 -3.37 8.70 1.20
CA ASN A 95 -2.72 9.26 2.36
C ASN A 95 -2.00 10.57 2.05
N TRP A 96 -1.92 11.45 3.06
CA TRP A 96 -1.27 12.76 2.99
C TRP A 96 -1.73 13.67 1.83
N TRP A 97 -2.96 13.48 1.34
CA TRP A 97 -3.57 14.35 0.33
C TRP A 97 -3.88 15.78 0.84
N THR A 98 -3.53 16.08 2.09
CA THR A 98 -3.64 17.43 2.68
C THR A 98 -2.86 18.50 1.91
N GLY A 99 -1.89 18.12 1.07
CA GLY A 99 -1.21 19.03 0.15
C GLY A 99 -2.09 19.55 -1.00
N ARG A 100 -3.32 19.04 -1.15
CA ARG A 100 -4.32 19.49 -2.14
C ARG A 100 -5.54 20.12 -1.48
N PRO A 101 -5.40 21.24 -0.74
CA PRO A 101 -6.53 21.88 -0.08
C PRO A 101 -7.62 22.34 -1.05
N ASP A 102 -7.29 22.54 -2.32
CA ASP A 102 -8.23 22.81 -3.40
C ASP A 102 -9.23 21.67 -3.64
N LEU A 103 -8.97 20.46 -3.13
CA LEU A 103 -9.87 19.31 -3.23
C LEU A 103 -10.73 19.11 -1.99
N TRP A 104 -10.30 19.52 -0.80
CA TRP A 104 -10.97 19.11 0.45
C TRP A 104 -11.39 20.26 1.37
N ASN A 105 -10.82 21.45 1.24
CA ASN A 105 -11.21 22.57 2.10
C ASN A 105 -12.56 23.13 1.63
N TRP A 106 -13.63 22.76 2.34
CA TRP A 106 -14.98 23.22 2.04
C TRP A 106 -15.55 24.19 3.08
N TRP A 107 -14.87 24.38 4.22
CA TRP A 107 -15.44 25.07 5.38
C TRP A 107 -14.65 26.29 5.88
N ASP A 108 -13.36 26.41 5.56
CA ASP A 108 -12.52 27.51 6.07
C ASP A 108 -12.15 28.52 4.96
N PRO A 109 -12.91 29.63 4.82
CA PRO A 109 -12.68 30.64 3.79
C PRO A 109 -11.38 31.43 3.95
N LYS A 110 -10.69 31.27 5.09
CA LYS A 110 -9.40 31.94 5.35
C LYS A 110 -8.22 31.07 4.97
N LYS A 111 -8.43 29.79 4.64
CA LYS A 111 -7.38 28.85 4.24
C LYS A 111 -7.36 28.63 2.72
N PRO A 112 -6.20 28.27 2.14
CA PRO A 112 -6.10 27.98 0.71
C PRO A 112 -7.12 26.93 0.24
N GLY A 113 -7.49 27.02 -1.03
CA GLY A 113 -8.33 26.02 -1.68
C GLY A 113 -9.79 25.97 -1.20
N TYR A 114 -10.25 26.93 -0.39
CA TYR A 114 -11.63 27.00 0.05
C TYR A 114 -12.58 27.05 -1.14
N ASP A 115 -13.46 26.06 -1.20
CA ASP A 115 -14.62 26.01 -2.09
C ASP A 115 -15.70 25.18 -1.40
N PRO A 116 -16.90 25.72 -1.10
CA PRO A 116 -17.97 24.96 -0.47
C PRO A 116 -18.37 23.70 -1.27
N ALA A 117 -18.08 23.62 -2.57
CA ALA A 117 -18.31 22.43 -3.38
C ALA A 117 -17.33 21.27 -3.06
N ASN A 118 -16.21 21.53 -2.37
CA ASN A 118 -15.26 20.50 -1.97
C ASN A 118 -15.86 19.46 -1.01
N ARG A 119 -17.03 19.74 -0.40
CA ARG A 119 -17.79 18.75 0.37
C ARG A 119 -18.08 17.47 -0.42
N GLU A 120 -18.19 17.54 -1.75
CA GLU A 120 -18.42 16.37 -2.60
C GLU A 120 -17.17 15.48 -2.78
N ASN A 121 -15.99 16.00 -2.44
CA ASN A 121 -14.71 15.29 -2.60
C ASN A 121 -14.22 14.62 -1.33
N VAL A 122 -14.89 14.83 -0.21
CA VAL A 122 -14.54 14.26 1.10
C VAL A 122 -15.61 13.28 1.55
N GLU A 123 -15.26 12.39 2.46
CA GLU A 123 -16.23 11.48 3.05
C GLU A 123 -17.28 12.19 3.91
N TRP A 124 -18.43 11.52 4.04
CA TRP A 124 -19.56 11.97 4.85
C TRP A 124 -19.90 10.95 5.92
N PHE A 125 -20.55 11.40 7.00
CA PHE A 125 -21.12 10.56 8.06
C PHE A 125 -22.64 10.38 7.93
N GLY A 126 -23.23 10.74 6.78
CA GLY A 126 -24.62 10.47 6.41
C GLY A 126 -24.92 10.81 4.95
N TRP A 127 -26.17 10.68 4.50
CA TRP A 127 -26.54 10.74 3.08
C TRP A 127 -26.57 12.13 2.43
N SER A 128 -26.26 13.20 3.17
CA SER A 128 -26.18 14.58 2.66
C SER A 128 -24.75 15.13 2.70
N SER A 129 -24.39 15.99 1.75
CA SER A 129 -23.10 16.67 1.73
C SER A 129 -22.94 17.74 2.81
N ASP A 130 -24.03 18.11 3.50
CA ASP A 130 -23.96 18.90 4.74
C ASP A 130 -23.31 18.13 5.89
N GLN A 131 -23.23 16.80 5.77
CA GLN A 131 -22.57 15.90 6.72
C GLN A 131 -21.14 15.55 6.29
N ALA A 132 -20.52 16.42 5.49
CA ALA A 132 -19.14 16.27 5.09
C ALA A 132 -18.19 16.37 6.29
N LEU A 133 -17.14 15.55 6.26
CA LEU A 133 -16.11 15.56 7.29
C LEU A 133 -15.20 16.78 7.09
N LYS A 134 -14.74 17.34 8.20
CA LYS A 134 -13.67 18.36 8.28
C LYS A 134 -12.39 17.79 8.89
N ILE A 135 -12.52 16.68 9.62
CA ILE A 135 -11.46 16.05 10.40
C ILE A 135 -11.74 14.54 10.49
N ALA A 136 -10.68 13.76 10.68
CA ALA A 136 -10.76 12.35 11.04
C ALA A 136 -9.58 11.98 11.96
N TRP A 137 -9.56 10.73 12.41
CA TRP A 137 -8.52 10.17 13.26
C TRP A 137 -7.89 8.92 12.65
N ARG A 138 -6.63 8.70 13.00
CA ARG A 138 -5.83 7.54 12.58
C ARG A 138 -4.92 7.08 13.71
N ASN A 139 -4.60 5.78 13.76
CA ASN A 139 -3.67 5.20 14.74
C ASN A 139 -2.54 4.45 14.05
N TRP A 140 -1.32 4.96 14.18
CA TRP A 140 -0.09 4.28 13.76
C TRP A 140 0.87 4.11 14.94
N GLY A 141 0.36 3.52 16.03
CA GLY A 141 1.04 3.39 17.32
C GLY A 141 0.60 4.44 18.34
N LYS A 142 0.08 5.57 17.86
CA LYS A 142 -0.66 6.56 18.64
C LYS A 142 -1.73 7.23 17.78
N GLN A 143 -2.77 7.76 18.43
CA GLN A 143 -3.84 8.48 17.78
C GLN A 143 -3.37 9.84 17.26
N HIS A 144 -3.82 10.19 16.06
CA HIS A 144 -3.56 11.46 15.40
C HIS A 144 -4.82 11.99 14.74
N ARG A 145 -5.03 13.31 14.84
CA ARG A 145 -5.95 14.04 13.96
C ARG A 145 -5.36 14.11 12.56
N ILE A 146 -6.21 13.90 11.56
CA ILE A 146 -5.89 14.06 10.14
C ILE A 146 -6.98 14.90 9.46
N GLY A 147 -6.68 15.42 8.27
CA GLY A 147 -7.70 16.04 7.42
C GLY A 147 -8.80 15.05 7.03
N PRO A 148 -9.88 15.53 6.41
CA PRO A 148 -10.97 14.65 6.02
C PRO A 148 -10.47 13.61 5.01
N PRO A 149 -10.93 12.34 5.08
CA PRO A 149 -10.60 11.35 4.08
C PRO A 149 -11.29 11.67 2.75
N PRO A 150 -10.69 11.30 1.60
CA PRO A 150 -11.30 11.54 0.30
C PRO A 150 -12.54 10.67 0.11
N ASN A 151 -13.56 11.23 -0.54
CA ASN A 151 -14.58 10.43 -1.21
C ASN A 151 -13.89 9.67 -2.35
N LEU A 152 -13.64 8.37 -2.16
CA LEU A 152 -12.89 7.53 -3.11
C LEU A 152 -13.53 7.50 -4.50
N MET A 153 -14.82 7.82 -4.60
CA MET A 153 -15.56 7.83 -5.87
C MET A 153 -15.79 9.23 -6.43
N SER A 154 -15.33 10.29 -5.75
CA SER A 154 -15.43 11.66 -6.25
C SER A 154 -14.81 11.78 -7.65
N PRO A 155 -15.55 12.29 -8.65
CA PRO A 155 -15.01 12.51 -9.98
C PRO A 155 -13.78 13.41 -9.99
N ARG A 156 -13.75 14.46 -9.15
CA ARG A 156 -12.63 15.40 -9.10
C ARG A 156 -11.40 14.78 -8.45
N TYR A 157 -11.57 14.07 -7.33
CA TYR A 157 -10.48 13.34 -6.67
C TYR A 157 -9.86 12.28 -7.60
N ARG A 158 -10.71 11.47 -8.26
CA ARG A 158 -10.26 10.43 -9.19
C ARG A 158 -9.54 11.00 -10.40
N LYS A 159 -10.09 12.06 -11.01
CA LYS A 159 -9.44 12.75 -12.14
C LYS A 159 -8.05 13.25 -11.78
N GLU A 160 -7.89 13.88 -10.62
CA GLU A 160 -6.59 14.37 -10.17
C GLU A 160 -5.62 13.22 -9.83
N SER A 161 -6.13 12.11 -9.30
CA SER A 161 -5.33 10.91 -9.05
C SER A 161 -4.82 10.31 -10.36
N HIS A 162 -5.70 10.16 -11.35
CA HIS A 162 -5.35 9.64 -12.67
C HIS A 162 -4.31 10.51 -13.35
N LYS A 163 -4.45 11.84 -13.29
CA LYS A 163 -3.45 12.77 -13.81
C LYS A 163 -2.05 12.51 -13.22
N GLN A 164 -1.97 12.31 -11.91
CA GLN A 164 -0.68 12.00 -11.27
C GLN A 164 -0.13 10.63 -11.67
N MET A 165 -1.00 9.63 -11.83
CA MET A 165 -0.61 8.30 -12.33
C MET A 165 -0.08 8.36 -13.77
N GLU A 166 -0.75 9.13 -14.65
CA GLU A 166 -0.35 9.40 -16.04
C GLU A 166 1.02 10.09 -16.13
N ILE A 167 1.47 10.76 -15.08
CA ILE A 167 2.79 11.39 -15.00
C ILE A 167 3.84 10.42 -14.45
N LEU A 168 3.55 9.76 -13.32
CA LEU A 168 4.55 8.96 -12.59
C LEU A 168 4.78 7.57 -13.19
N ILE A 169 3.73 6.88 -13.64
CA ILE A 169 3.85 5.51 -14.17
C ILE A 169 4.75 5.45 -15.43
N PRO A 170 4.61 6.36 -16.41
CA PRO A 170 5.49 6.35 -17.58
C PRO A 170 6.97 6.49 -17.22
N ILE A 171 7.33 7.23 -16.16
CA ILE A 171 8.72 7.33 -15.69
C ILE A 171 9.26 5.95 -15.29
N ILE A 172 8.48 5.19 -14.51
CA ILE A 172 8.83 3.85 -14.05
C ILE A 172 8.95 2.89 -15.25
N LEU A 173 7.99 2.92 -16.17
CA LEU A 173 7.97 2.03 -17.32
C LEU A 173 9.07 2.35 -18.34
N GLN A 174 9.38 3.63 -18.56
CA GLN A 174 10.49 4.04 -19.43
C GLN A 174 11.83 3.57 -18.86
N TRP A 175 12.07 3.78 -17.57
CA TRP A 175 13.23 3.24 -16.87
C TRP A 175 13.33 1.72 -17.02
N TRP A 176 12.25 1.01 -16.68
CA TRP A 176 12.22 -0.45 -16.75
C TRP A 176 12.46 -0.97 -18.17
N LYS A 177 11.89 -0.33 -19.20
CA LYS A 177 12.12 -0.68 -20.62
C LYS A 177 13.55 -0.39 -21.08
N ALA A 178 14.21 0.62 -20.52
CA ALA A 178 15.60 0.96 -20.83
C ALA A 178 16.64 0.05 -20.15
N LEU A 179 16.27 -0.69 -19.10
CA LEU A 179 17.19 -1.63 -18.45
C LEU A 179 17.65 -2.75 -19.42
N PRO A 180 18.88 -3.27 -19.29
CA PRO A 180 19.30 -4.50 -19.95
C PRO A 180 18.37 -5.68 -19.67
N ALA A 181 18.38 -6.70 -20.53
CA ALA A 181 17.48 -7.85 -20.43
C ALA A 181 17.65 -8.59 -19.08
N GLU A 182 18.90 -8.74 -18.65
CA GLU A 182 19.32 -9.37 -17.40
C GLU A 182 18.96 -8.57 -16.14
N LYS A 183 18.55 -7.29 -16.29
CA LYS A 183 18.14 -6.41 -15.18
C LYS A 183 16.64 -6.11 -15.16
N LYS A 184 15.84 -6.75 -16.02
CA LYS A 184 14.38 -6.51 -16.07
C LYS A 184 13.66 -6.91 -14.78
N ASP A 185 14.27 -7.73 -13.95
CA ASP A 185 13.72 -8.15 -12.67
C ASP A 185 13.99 -7.15 -11.53
N LEU A 186 14.75 -6.07 -11.78
CA LEU A 186 14.89 -4.96 -10.83
C LEU A 186 13.58 -4.22 -10.61
N LEU A 187 12.65 -4.19 -11.58
CA LEU A 187 11.28 -3.77 -11.30
C LEU A 187 10.52 -4.95 -10.72
N VAL A 188 10.36 -5.00 -9.40
CA VAL A 188 9.50 -6.00 -8.75
C VAL A 188 8.04 -5.71 -9.07
N GLY A 189 7.63 -4.44 -8.93
CA GLY A 189 6.32 -4.00 -9.34
C GLY A 189 6.01 -2.56 -9.02
N ILE A 190 4.77 -2.18 -9.35
CA ILE A 190 4.11 -0.94 -8.97
C ILE A 190 2.94 -1.32 -8.06
N LYS A 191 2.86 -0.65 -6.92
CA LYS A 191 1.80 -0.81 -5.92
C LYS A 191 0.84 0.37 -6.00
N VAL A 192 -0.45 0.11 -6.00
CA VAL A 192 -1.52 1.13 -5.98
C VAL A 192 -2.45 0.91 -4.77
N GLY A 193 -2.98 2.01 -4.25
CA GLY A 193 -3.76 2.04 -3.01
C GLY A 193 -2.89 2.02 -1.75
N TRP A 194 -3.54 2.03 -0.59
CA TRP A 194 -2.87 2.06 0.72
C TRP A 194 -3.75 1.45 1.80
N GLU A 195 -3.75 0.12 1.91
CA GLU A 195 -4.72 -0.57 2.76
C GLU A 195 -6.13 0.00 2.54
N SER A 196 -6.49 0.17 1.26
CA SER A 196 -7.60 1.03 0.87
C SER A 196 -8.84 0.55 1.59
N SER A 197 -9.48 1.46 2.31
CA SER A 197 -10.55 1.16 3.26
C SER A 197 -11.25 2.45 3.66
N ILE A 198 -12.49 2.32 4.15
CA ILE A 198 -13.24 3.45 4.69
C ILE A 198 -13.59 3.15 6.16
N GLY A 199 -13.39 4.12 7.03
CA GLY A 199 -13.77 4.03 8.45
C GLY A 199 -12.77 3.33 9.36
N VAL A 200 -11.57 2.95 8.87
CA VAL A 200 -10.53 2.29 9.69
C VAL A 200 -9.21 3.03 9.68
N ASN A 201 -8.60 3.23 8.51
CA ASN A 201 -7.37 4.01 8.38
C ASN A 201 -7.60 5.53 8.48
N ALA A 202 -8.86 5.95 8.39
CA ALA A 202 -9.34 7.27 8.74
C ALA A 202 -10.77 7.12 9.31
N TRP A 203 -10.91 7.12 10.64
CA TRP A 203 -12.21 6.99 11.30
C TRP A 203 -12.72 8.33 11.82
N TYR A 204 -14.02 8.41 12.08
CA TYR A 204 -14.69 9.62 12.54
C TYR A 204 -15.40 9.36 13.86
N PHE A 205 -15.02 10.07 14.92
CA PHE A 205 -15.80 10.04 16.15
C PHE A 205 -17.17 10.72 15.94
N PRO A 206 -18.22 10.28 16.65
CA PRO A 206 -19.50 10.99 16.68
C PRO A 206 -19.29 12.48 16.94
N ASP A 207 -19.91 13.32 16.12
CA ASP A 207 -19.78 14.79 16.16
C ASP A 207 -18.34 15.32 16.08
N GLY A 208 -17.44 14.55 15.45
CA GLY A 208 -16.01 14.87 15.37
C GLY A 208 -15.69 16.23 14.76
N ASN A 209 -16.52 16.77 13.87
CA ASN A 209 -16.37 18.12 13.33
C ASN A 209 -16.36 19.20 14.44
N ASP A 210 -17.03 18.98 15.56
CA ASP A 210 -17.07 19.91 16.71
C ASP A 210 -15.78 19.89 17.53
N LEU A 211 -14.90 18.91 17.30
CA LEU A 211 -13.59 18.79 17.94
C LEU A 211 -12.49 19.53 17.18
N LEU A 212 -12.76 19.99 15.96
CA LEU A 212 -11.75 20.59 15.08
C LEU A 212 -10.99 21.75 15.74
N ASP A 213 -11.73 22.66 16.38
CA ASP A 213 -11.19 23.87 17.01
C ASP A 213 -10.83 23.67 18.50
N LYS A 214 -11.03 22.45 19.04
CA LYS A 214 -10.69 22.10 20.43
C LYS A 214 -9.28 21.54 20.52
N PRO A 215 -8.60 21.62 21.69
CA PRO A 215 -7.33 20.94 21.91
C PRO A 215 -7.42 19.42 21.69
N ALA A 216 -6.36 18.82 21.13
CA ALA A 216 -6.31 17.37 20.89
C ALA A 216 -6.38 16.52 22.17
N SER A 217 -6.11 17.10 23.34
CA SER A 217 -6.30 16.45 24.64
C SER A 217 -7.77 16.16 24.97
N GLU A 218 -8.71 16.79 24.28
CA GLU A 218 -10.15 16.55 24.42
C GLU A 218 -10.67 15.50 23.43
N ASP A 219 -9.80 14.94 22.57
CA ASP A 219 -10.21 13.87 21.66
C ASP A 219 -10.61 12.61 22.44
N PRO A 220 -11.66 11.88 22.00
CA PRO A 220 -11.95 10.57 22.55
C PRO A 220 -10.76 9.63 22.41
N ALA A 221 -10.50 8.83 23.45
CA ALA A 221 -9.35 7.92 23.52
C ALA A 221 -9.72 6.43 23.38
N TYR A 222 -10.99 6.11 23.17
CA TYR A 222 -11.43 4.73 22.98
C TYR A 222 -11.05 4.22 21.58
N ARG A 223 -10.79 2.91 21.49
CA ARG A 223 -10.33 2.26 20.25
C ARG A 223 -11.51 1.82 19.39
N LEU A 224 -11.24 1.66 18.09
CA LEU A 224 -12.16 0.99 17.17
C LEU A 224 -12.47 -0.42 17.66
N LYS A 225 -13.74 -0.80 17.53
CA LYS A 225 -14.23 -2.15 17.78
C LYS A 225 -14.36 -2.86 16.44
N THR A 226 -13.35 -3.65 16.09
CA THR A 226 -13.20 -4.24 14.75
C THR A 226 -14.40 -5.09 14.32
N ASP A 227 -15.15 -5.67 15.26
CA ASP A 227 -16.30 -6.51 14.95
C ASP A 227 -17.63 -5.76 14.74
N GLU A 228 -17.72 -4.47 15.09
CA GLU A 228 -18.95 -3.68 15.02
C GLU A 228 -19.09 -2.92 13.68
N LEU A 229 -19.17 -3.61 12.55
CA LEU A 229 -19.28 -3.00 11.23
C LEU A 229 -20.64 -2.28 11.00
N PRO A 230 -20.70 -1.23 10.16
CA PRO A 230 -19.58 -0.59 9.46
C PRO A 230 -18.86 0.48 10.29
N GLY A 231 -19.47 0.97 11.38
CA GLY A 231 -18.97 2.12 12.15
C GLY A 231 -17.83 1.81 13.13
N ARG A 232 -17.62 0.54 13.48
CA ARG A 232 -16.57 0.02 14.38
C ARG A 232 -16.55 0.70 15.74
N GLY A 233 -17.74 0.91 16.32
CA GLY A 233 -17.91 1.60 17.60
C GLY A 233 -17.76 3.12 17.53
N VAL A 234 -17.58 3.69 16.33
CA VAL A 234 -17.65 5.14 16.07
C VAL A 234 -18.71 5.44 14.99
N ALA A 235 -18.78 6.69 14.54
CA ALA A 235 -19.71 7.06 13.47
C ALA A 235 -19.26 6.45 12.14
N ALA A 236 -20.17 5.76 11.46
CA ALA A 236 -19.89 5.19 10.15
C ALA A 236 -19.63 6.30 9.12
N THR A 237 -18.64 6.08 8.26
CA THR A 237 -18.31 6.92 7.11
C THR A 237 -18.37 6.08 5.84
N GLY A 238 -18.26 6.71 4.66
CA GLY A 238 -18.42 6.01 3.37
C GLY A 238 -19.69 6.38 2.63
N TYR A 239 -20.57 7.16 3.26
CA TYR A 239 -21.81 7.61 2.66
C TYR A 239 -21.59 8.41 1.37
N ALA A 240 -20.53 9.23 1.32
CA ALA A 240 -20.18 10.00 0.13
C ALA A 240 -19.83 9.06 -1.02
N ALA A 241 -18.82 8.20 -0.84
CA ALA A 241 -18.37 7.29 -1.88
C ALA A 241 -19.44 6.32 -2.33
N VAL A 242 -20.21 5.73 -1.41
CA VAL A 242 -21.29 4.79 -1.73
C VAL A 242 -22.41 5.49 -2.52
N LYS A 243 -22.77 6.72 -2.15
CA LYS A 243 -23.75 7.52 -2.89
C LYS A 243 -23.24 7.91 -4.27
N THR A 244 -22.02 8.43 -4.37
CA THR A 244 -21.39 8.81 -5.64
C THR A 244 -21.24 7.63 -6.58
N ALA A 245 -20.97 6.42 -6.06
CA ALA A 245 -20.92 5.19 -6.85
C ALA A 245 -22.29 4.69 -7.33
N GLY A 246 -23.40 5.30 -6.88
CA GLY A 246 -24.75 4.83 -7.18
C GLY A 246 -25.12 3.50 -6.52
N ILE A 247 -24.42 3.11 -5.45
CA ILE A 247 -24.67 1.85 -4.74
C ILE A 247 -25.89 1.99 -3.82
N ARG A 248 -25.93 3.06 -3.02
CA ARG A 248 -27.01 3.35 -2.07
C ARG A 248 -27.11 4.84 -1.83
N THR A 249 -28.32 5.34 -1.59
CA THR A 249 -28.58 6.77 -1.31
C THR A 249 -29.44 7.02 -0.07
N LYS A 250 -29.93 5.96 0.57
CA LYS A 250 -30.79 6.00 1.77
C LYS A 250 -30.73 4.68 2.55
N GLY A 251 -31.22 4.70 3.79
CA GLY A 251 -31.21 3.53 4.69
C GLY A 251 -29.85 3.31 5.32
N ASP A 252 -29.65 2.12 5.89
CA ASP A 252 -28.42 1.81 6.61
C ASP A 252 -27.27 1.51 5.64
N LEU A 253 -26.10 2.05 5.97
CA LEU A 253 -24.83 1.69 5.34
C LEU A 253 -24.40 0.30 5.82
N THR A 254 -23.87 -0.53 4.92
CA THR A 254 -23.49 -1.91 5.23
C THR A 254 -22.01 -2.17 4.95
N GLU A 255 -21.46 -3.25 5.51
CA GLU A 255 -20.12 -3.76 5.15
C GLU A 255 -19.98 -4.00 3.64
N ALA A 256 -21.02 -4.56 3.00
CA ALA A 256 -21.01 -4.86 1.58
C ALA A 256 -20.92 -3.57 0.73
N ASP A 257 -21.58 -2.49 1.15
CA ASP A 257 -21.48 -1.19 0.47
C ASP A 257 -20.05 -0.65 0.53
N LEU A 258 -19.39 -0.75 1.69
CA LEU A 258 -18.00 -0.31 1.87
C LEU A 258 -17.01 -1.18 1.08
N ALA A 259 -17.17 -2.51 1.13
CA ALA A 259 -16.31 -3.42 0.38
C ALA A 259 -16.43 -3.19 -1.14
N GLU A 260 -17.65 -3.01 -1.66
CA GLU A 260 -17.85 -2.77 -3.10
C GLU A 260 -17.30 -1.42 -3.55
N VAL A 261 -17.48 -0.35 -2.77
CA VAL A 261 -16.95 0.96 -3.16
C VAL A 261 -15.42 0.99 -3.13
N THR A 262 -14.80 0.37 -2.13
CA THR A 262 -13.33 0.22 -2.08
C THR A 262 -12.81 -0.66 -3.21
N ARG A 263 -13.53 -1.75 -3.56
CA ARG A 263 -13.18 -2.60 -4.72
C ARG A 263 -13.18 -1.80 -6.02
N ARG A 264 -14.19 -0.95 -6.24
CA ARG A 264 -14.27 -0.07 -7.43
C ARG A 264 -13.12 0.91 -7.48
N HIS A 265 -12.72 1.49 -6.35
CA HIS A 265 -11.56 2.39 -6.26
C HIS A 265 -10.26 1.67 -6.63
N LEU A 266 -9.97 0.52 -6.01
CA LEU A 266 -8.77 -0.26 -6.32
C LEU A 266 -8.76 -0.78 -7.76
N GLU A 267 -9.91 -1.20 -8.30
CA GLU A 267 -10.05 -1.57 -9.72
C GLU A 267 -9.77 -0.37 -10.64
N ASP A 268 -10.26 0.82 -10.30
CA ASP A 268 -10.05 2.03 -11.10
C ASP A 268 -8.57 2.44 -11.18
N LEU A 269 -7.87 2.48 -10.03
CA LEU A 269 -6.43 2.72 -10.01
C LEU A 269 -5.68 1.66 -10.82
N SER A 270 -6.04 0.38 -10.63
CA SER A 270 -5.40 -0.73 -11.33
C SER A 270 -5.63 -0.67 -12.84
N ARG A 271 -6.85 -0.29 -13.26
CA ARG A 271 -7.21 -0.12 -14.68
C ARG A 271 -6.38 0.98 -15.33
N VAL A 272 -6.27 2.15 -14.70
CA VAL A 272 -5.45 3.26 -15.24
C VAL A 272 -3.99 2.84 -15.38
N ALA A 273 -3.42 2.19 -14.36
CA ALA A 273 -2.06 1.68 -14.44
C ALA A 273 -1.89 0.63 -15.57
N SER A 274 -2.85 -0.27 -15.74
CA SER A 274 -2.84 -1.26 -16.82
C SER A 274 -2.97 -0.61 -18.20
N GLU A 275 -3.81 0.41 -18.37
CA GLU A 275 -3.99 1.17 -19.62
C GLU A 275 -2.71 1.93 -20.00
N LEU A 276 -1.95 2.39 -19.01
CA LEU A 276 -0.61 2.98 -19.19
C LEU A 276 0.48 1.94 -19.53
N GLY A 277 0.14 0.64 -19.51
CA GLY A 277 0.99 -0.45 -19.96
C GLY A 277 1.75 -1.18 -18.86
N VAL A 278 1.35 -1.05 -17.59
CA VAL A 278 1.91 -1.86 -16.50
C VAL A 278 1.44 -3.32 -16.66
N PRO A 279 2.35 -4.31 -16.75
CA PRO A 279 1.95 -5.71 -16.82
C PRO A 279 1.24 -6.15 -15.53
N ARG A 280 0.18 -6.96 -15.65
CA ARG A 280 -0.60 -7.48 -14.50
C ARG A 280 0.26 -8.17 -13.43
N GLY A 281 1.29 -8.91 -13.84
CA GLY A 281 2.23 -9.57 -12.92
C GLY A 281 3.20 -8.62 -12.19
N LYS A 282 3.21 -7.34 -12.56
CA LYS A 282 4.00 -6.26 -11.93
C LYS A 282 3.12 -5.17 -11.32
N LEU A 283 1.79 -5.33 -11.30
CA LEU A 283 0.86 -4.38 -10.70
C LEU A 283 0.22 -5.03 -9.49
N PHE A 284 0.36 -4.41 -8.32
CA PHE A 284 -0.17 -4.92 -7.07
C PHE A 284 -1.12 -3.90 -6.44
N THR A 285 -2.28 -4.35 -5.96
CA THR A 285 -3.13 -3.54 -5.09
C THR A 285 -2.69 -3.65 -3.63
N HIS A 286 -3.09 -2.69 -2.80
CA HIS A 286 -2.95 -2.78 -1.35
C HIS A 286 -4.31 -2.80 -0.67
N GLY A 287 -4.84 -4.00 -0.46
CA GLY A 287 -6.04 -4.23 0.35
C GLY A 287 -5.71 -4.65 1.78
N VAL A 288 -6.76 -4.84 2.58
CA VAL A 288 -6.67 -5.07 4.03
C VAL A 288 -7.99 -5.61 4.57
N GLY A 289 -7.97 -6.15 5.78
CA GLY A 289 -9.15 -6.37 6.61
C GLY A 289 -8.76 -6.40 8.09
N TRP A 290 -9.74 -6.18 8.98
CA TRP A 290 -9.51 -6.07 10.43
C TRP A 290 -10.27 -7.10 11.24
N LYS A 291 -11.13 -7.88 10.60
CA LYS A 291 -11.86 -9.00 11.16
C LYS A 291 -11.67 -10.23 10.26
N ASP A 292 -11.53 -11.41 10.85
CA ASP A 292 -11.41 -12.64 10.07
C ASP A 292 -12.66 -12.82 9.19
N GLY A 293 -12.44 -12.97 7.87
CA GLY A 293 -13.52 -13.15 6.90
C GLY A 293 -14.26 -11.87 6.47
N GLU A 294 -13.76 -10.69 6.81
CA GLU A 294 -14.32 -9.41 6.35
C GLU A 294 -14.38 -9.33 4.81
N LEU A 295 -15.45 -8.78 4.24
CA LEU A 295 -15.61 -8.65 2.78
C LEU A 295 -14.56 -7.72 2.15
N LEU A 296 -13.99 -6.81 2.93
CA LEU A 296 -13.01 -5.84 2.47
C LEU A 296 -11.73 -6.48 1.90
N TYR A 297 -11.38 -7.70 2.34
CA TYR A 297 -10.26 -8.44 1.75
C TYR A 297 -10.42 -8.65 0.24
N GLU A 298 -11.66 -8.78 -0.25
CA GLU A 298 -11.95 -9.00 -1.66
C GLU A 298 -11.76 -7.73 -2.51
N ALA A 299 -11.69 -6.55 -1.89
CA ALA A 299 -11.49 -5.29 -2.61
C ALA A 299 -10.15 -5.25 -3.38
N ALA A 300 -9.15 -6.01 -2.93
CA ALA A 300 -7.86 -6.15 -3.62
C ALA A 300 -7.96 -6.92 -4.95
N VAL A 301 -9.02 -7.71 -5.16
CA VAL A 301 -9.10 -8.62 -6.31
C VAL A 301 -9.74 -7.92 -7.50
N ASN A 302 -8.98 -7.80 -8.59
CA ASN A 302 -9.49 -7.34 -9.88
C ASN A 302 -8.72 -7.95 -11.06
N ARG A 303 -9.20 -7.67 -12.29
CA ARG A 303 -8.66 -8.28 -13.52
C ARG A 303 -7.37 -7.63 -14.03
N TYR A 304 -6.99 -6.47 -13.54
CA TYR A 304 -5.86 -5.67 -14.04
C TYR A 304 -4.59 -5.87 -13.23
N SER A 305 -4.71 -6.23 -11.95
CA SER A 305 -3.59 -6.39 -11.01
C SER A 305 -3.49 -7.81 -10.45
N SER A 306 -2.40 -8.03 -9.73
CA SER A 306 -2.22 -9.08 -8.73
C SER A 306 -2.67 -8.53 -7.36
N PRO A 307 -3.46 -9.26 -6.57
CA PRO A 307 -3.90 -8.75 -5.28
C PRO A 307 -2.75 -8.74 -4.26
N GLY A 308 -2.74 -7.75 -3.38
CA GLY A 308 -1.83 -7.68 -2.26
C GLY A 308 -2.53 -7.24 -0.99
N TRP A 309 -2.07 -7.74 0.16
CA TRP A 309 -2.64 -7.45 1.47
C TRP A 309 -1.58 -7.12 2.53
N SER A 310 -2.03 -6.41 3.56
CA SER A 310 -1.30 -6.29 4.81
C SER A 310 -1.40 -7.54 5.66
N PHE A 311 -0.28 -7.98 6.22
CA PHE A 311 -0.20 -9.09 7.17
C PHE A 311 0.48 -8.64 8.46
N TYR A 312 -0.31 -8.61 9.53
CA TYR A 312 0.14 -8.36 10.91
C TYR A 312 -0.18 -9.56 11.80
N LYS A 313 -1.47 -9.75 12.13
CA LYS A 313 -1.98 -10.89 12.92
C LYS A 313 -1.61 -12.24 12.29
N HIS A 314 -1.78 -12.36 10.97
CA HIS A 314 -1.56 -13.59 10.22
C HIS A 314 -0.21 -13.63 9.48
N ALA A 315 0.73 -12.72 9.78
CA ALA A 315 2.08 -12.74 9.18
C ALA A 315 2.85 -14.05 9.45
N ARG A 316 2.52 -14.75 10.55
CA ARG A 316 3.09 -16.07 10.86
C ARG A 316 2.70 -17.13 9.83
N ASP A 317 1.45 -17.09 9.37
CA ASP A 317 0.89 -18.06 8.44
C ASP A 317 -0.32 -17.43 7.70
N PRO A 318 -0.10 -16.88 6.49
CA PRO A 318 -1.16 -16.32 5.66
C PRO A 318 -2.31 -17.28 5.34
N LYS A 319 -2.11 -18.59 5.45
CA LYS A 319 -3.16 -19.59 5.22
C LYS A 319 -4.25 -19.57 6.28
N GLN A 320 -3.97 -19.00 7.46
CA GLN A 320 -4.95 -18.81 8.52
C GLN A 320 -5.83 -17.57 8.31
N ASP A 321 -5.45 -16.66 7.39
CA ASP A 321 -6.29 -15.50 7.08
C ASP A 321 -7.42 -15.90 6.14
N MET A 322 -8.58 -16.22 6.72
CA MET A 322 -9.76 -16.62 5.95
C MET A 322 -10.18 -15.60 4.88
N GLY A 323 -10.01 -14.30 5.16
CA GLY A 323 -10.36 -13.24 4.22
C GLY A 323 -9.48 -13.29 2.97
N VAL A 324 -8.16 -13.37 3.17
CA VAL A 324 -7.19 -13.56 2.08
C VAL A 324 -7.46 -14.87 1.34
N GLN A 325 -7.66 -15.99 2.04
CA GLN A 325 -7.87 -17.29 1.38
C GLN A 325 -9.14 -17.30 0.53
N ASN A 326 -10.21 -16.63 0.96
CA ASN A 326 -11.43 -16.50 0.16
C ASN A 326 -11.23 -15.58 -1.05
N ALA A 327 -10.51 -14.47 -0.87
CA ALA A 327 -10.18 -13.55 -1.96
C ALA A 327 -9.26 -14.22 -3.01
N LEU A 328 -8.28 -15.02 -2.59
CA LEU A 328 -7.39 -15.75 -3.49
C LEU A 328 -8.14 -16.74 -4.39
N LYS A 329 -9.17 -17.42 -3.87
CA LYS A 329 -10.03 -18.31 -4.68
C LYS A 329 -10.79 -17.57 -5.79
N LYS A 330 -10.98 -16.26 -5.66
CA LYS A 330 -11.64 -15.39 -6.64
C LYS A 330 -10.66 -14.74 -7.61
N SER A 331 -9.36 -14.85 -7.37
CA SER A 331 -8.32 -14.27 -8.22
C SER A 331 -7.84 -15.28 -9.25
N ASN A 332 -7.66 -14.80 -10.48
CA ASN A 332 -6.93 -15.52 -11.54
C ASN A 332 -5.63 -14.78 -11.91
N ALA A 333 -5.15 -13.89 -11.05
CA ALA A 333 -3.89 -13.20 -11.25
C ALA A 333 -2.73 -14.21 -11.21
N PRO A 334 -1.62 -13.94 -11.93
CA PRO A 334 -0.45 -14.82 -11.90
C PRO A 334 0.21 -14.88 -10.52
N HIS A 335 0.00 -13.85 -9.69
CA HIS A 335 0.64 -13.71 -8.40
C HIS A 335 -0.30 -13.11 -7.35
N TRP A 336 0.12 -13.19 -6.09
CA TRP A 336 -0.33 -12.34 -5.00
C TRP A 336 0.87 -11.82 -4.19
N ALA A 337 0.64 -10.85 -3.30
CA ALA A 337 1.71 -10.27 -2.48
C ALA A 337 1.32 -10.08 -1.02
N ALA A 338 2.26 -10.36 -0.11
CA ALA A 338 2.27 -9.77 1.22
C ALA A 338 2.87 -8.36 1.11
N ILE A 339 2.07 -7.44 0.57
CA ILE A 339 2.48 -6.11 0.08
C ILE A 339 2.77 -5.12 1.22
N GLU A 340 2.43 -5.52 2.44
CA GLU A 340 2.87 -4.95 3.69
C GLU A 340 2.87 -6.08 4.73
N TRP A 341 3.99 -6.31 5.40
CA TRP A 341 4.14 -7.49 6.25
C TRP A 341 4.97 -7.13 7.48
N LEU A 342 4.49 -7.55 8.65
CA LEU A 342 5.26 -7.45 9.89
C LEU A 342 4.85 -8.55 10.85
N PHE A 343 5.76 -9.50 11.08
CA PHE A 343 5.57 -10.50 12.12
C PHE A 343 5.69 -9.86 13.51
N GLN A 344 4.59 -9.88 14.26
CA GLN A 344 4.49 -9.29 15.61
C GLN A 344 4.86 -10.27 16.74
N GLY A 345 5.34 -11.48 16.42
CA GLY A 345 5.80 -12.45 17.41
C GLY A 345 7.21 -12.15 17.94
N PRO A 346 7.82 -13.10 18.67
CA PRO A 346 9.16 -12.95 19.23
C PRO A 346 10.20 -12.61 18.15
N ARG A 347 11.12 -11.69 18.47
CA ARG A 347 12.24 -11.29 17.60
C ARG A 347 13.39 -12.30 17.71
N GLU A 348 13.10 -13.54 17.37
CA GLU A 348 14.02 -14.68 17.38
C GLU A 348 14.20 -15.20 15.96
N VAL A 349 15.40 -15.73 15.66
CA VAL A 349 15.77 -16.21 14.33
C VAL A 349 14.76 -17.22 13.80
N ASP A 350 14.50 -18.30 14.55
CA ASP A 350 13.64 -19.40 14.10
C ASP A 350 12.18 -18.97 13.88
N SER A 351 11.67 -18.12 14.77
CA SER A 351 10.29 -17.64 14.70
C SER A 351 10.06 -16.76 13.47
N TRP A 352 10.98 -15.82 13.21
CA TRP A 352 10.92 -14.96 12.02
C TRP A 352 11.15 -15.72 10.72
N ARG A 353 12.16 -16.60 10.71
CA ARG A 353 12.50 -17.41 9.54
C ARG A 353 11.31 -18.28 9.13
N ARG A 354 10.71 -18.97 10.09
CA ARG A 354 9.52 -19.81 9.82
C ARG A 354 8.36 -19.00 9.26
N ALA A 355 8.12 -17.79 9.76
CA ALA A 355 7.06 -16.92 9.26
C ALA A 355 7.31 -16.47 7.80
N LEU A 356 8.55 -16.11 7.47
CA LEU A 356 8.97 -15.75 6.12
C LEU A 356 8.86 -16.96 5.17
N GLU A 357 9.43 -18.11 5.54
CA GLU A 357 9.36 -19.34 4.75
C GLU A 357 7.92 -19.81 4.55
N THR A 358 7.07 -19.72 5.58
CA THR A 358 5.64 -20.08 5.47
C THR A 358 4.92 -19.19 4.47
N THR A 359 5.17 -17.87 4.53
CA THR A 359 4.58 -16.91 3.59
C THR A 359 5.06 -17.15 2.15
N LEU A 360 6.36 -17.37 1.95
CA LEU A 360 6.96 -17.64 0.63
C LEU A 360 6.74 -19.08 0.12
N SER A 361 6.18 -19.98 0.93
CA SER A 361 5.94 -21.38 0.53
C SER A 361 4.93 -21.54 -0.60
N ASP A 362 4.07 -20.54 -0.82
CA ASP A 362 3.23 -20.47 -2.00
C ASP A 362 4.04 -19.83 -3.14
N GLU A 363 4.30 -20.59 -4.21
CA GLU A 363 5.04 -20.10 -5.39
C GLU A 363 4.36 -18.91 -6.07
N ASN A 364 3.05 -18.71 -5.87
CA ASN A 364 2.32 -17.54 -6.38
C ASN A 364 2.48 -16.30 -5.49
N CYS A 365 2.99 -16.44 -4.26
CA CYS A 365 3.37 -15.29 -3.43
C CYS A 365 4.62 -14.65 -4.01
N ARG A 366 4.46 -13.57 -4.79
CA ARG A 366 5.59 -12.97 -5.52
C ARG A 366 6.54 -12.21 -4.60
N LEU A 367 6.03 -11.59 -3.55
CA LEU A 367 6.85 -10.78 -2.66
C LEU A 367 6.28 -10.68 -1.25
N ILE A 368 7.19 -10.46 -0.30
CA ILE A 368 6.95 -9.92 1.03
C ILE A 368 7.54 -8.51 1.05
N CYS A 369 6.78 -7.52 1.48
CA CYS A 369 7.28 -6.17 1.72
C CYS A 369 7.19 -5.84 3.21
N ILE A 370 8.33 -5.88 3.90
CA ILE A 370 8.43 -5.62 5.34
C ILE A 370 8.11 -4.14 5.59
N PHE A 371 7.19 -3.89 6.53
CA PHE A 371 6.55 -2.59 6.76
C PHE A 371 7.52 -1.41 6.85
N ASN A 372 8.62 -1.51 7.60
CA ASN A 372 9.67 -0.49 7.64
C ASN A 372 11.05 -1.11 7.99
N TRP A 373 12.08 -0.76 7.23
CA TRP A 373 13.48 -1.07 7.48
C TRP A 373 13.94 -0.56 8.85
N GLU A 374 13.57 0.68 9.20
CA GLU A 374 13.93 1.32 10.46
C GLU A 374 13.39 0.56 11.68
N GLY A 375 12.32 -0.22 11.52
CA GLY A 375 11.78 -1.05 12.59
C GLY A 375 12.56 -2.35 12.83
N ILE A 376 13.42 -2.76 11.90
CA ILE A 376 14.11 -4.06 11.93
C ILE A 376 15.64 -3.99 11.84
N ARG A 377 16.22 -2.89 11.34
CA ARG A 377 17.64 -2.77 11.02
C ARG A 377 18.61 -2.96 12.20
N ASP A 378 18.14 -2.73 13.43
CA ASP A 378 18.97 -2.89 14.64
C ASP A 378 18.70 -4.23 15.35
N SER A 379 17.98 -5.15 14.70
CA SER A 379 17.57 -6.44 15.27
C SER A 379 18.30 -7.59 14.57
N GLU A 380 19.49 -7.93 15.06
CA GLU A 380 20.32 -8.99 14.49
C GLU A 380 19.59 -10.35 14.32
N PRO A 381 18.77 -10.83 15.29
CA PRO A 381 18.01 -12.06 15.08
C PRO A 381 17.03 -12.00 13.89
N VAL A 382 16.46 -10.83 13.60
CA VAL A 382 15.54 -10.63 12.48
C VAL A 382 16.31 -10.57 11.16
N LEU A 383 17.42 -9.85 11.11
CA LEU A 383 18.27 -9.80 9.93
C LEU A 383 18.83 -11.19 9.58
N GLU A 384 19.26 -11.94 10.59
CA GLU A 384 19.73 -13.31 10.42
C GLU A 384 18.64 -14.23 9.90
N ALA A 385 17.40 -14.11 10.40
CA ALA A 385 16.27 -14.87 9.86
C ALA A 385 16.03 -14.60 8.37
N ILE A 386 16.12 -13.34 7.93
CA ILE A 386 15.96 -12.96 6.53
C ILE A 386 17.11 -13.55 5.70
N ARG A 387 18.36 -13.40 6.15
CA ARG A 387 19.54 -13.97 5.47
C ARG A 387 19.44 -15.49 5.32
N GLN A 388 19.03 -16.20 6.37
CA GLN A 388 18.82 -17.65 6.30
C GLN A 388 17.68 -18.04 5.36
N THR A 389 16.62 -17.24 5.29
CA THR A 389 15.52 -17.48 4.34
C THR A 389 16.02 -17.33 2.89
N ILE A 390 16.80 -16.29 2.60
CA ILE A 390 17.41 -16.08 1.28
C ILE A 390 18.36 -17.25 0.94
N ALA A 391 19.26 -17.61 1.86
CA ALA A 391 20.22 -18.70 1.67
C ALA A 391 19.55 -20.06 1.49
N GLY A 392 18.48 -20.34 2.25
CA GLY A 392 17.70 -21.56 2.16
C GLY A 392 16.94 -21.71 0.84
N SER A 393 16.81 -20.63 0.06
CA SER A 393 16.11 -20.63 -1.23
C SER A 393 17.00 -20.96 -2.44
N VAL A 394 18.28 -21.27 -2.22
CA VAL A 394 19.19 -21.70 -3.29
C VAL A 394 18.67 -23.00 -3.91
N GLU A 395 18.41 -22.98 -5.22
CA GLU A 395 18.07 -24.21 -5.94
C GLU A 395 19.24 -25.18 -5.82
N SER A 396 19.01 -26.31 -5.15
CA SER A 396 19.93 -27.44 -5.23
C SER A 396 19.96 -27.86 -6.69
N GLY A 397 21.05 -27.51 -7.38
CA GLY A 397 21.27 -27.93 -8.75
C GLY A 397 21.02 -29.42 -8.82
N LYS A 398 20.09 -29.84 -9.68
CA LYS A 398 20.05 -31.22 -10.13
C LYS A 398 21.45 -31.52 -10.63
N THR A 399 22.22 -32.22 -9.81
CA THR A 399 23.34 -32.99 -10.30
C THR A 399 22.68 -34.06 -11.15
N ASP A 400 22.53 -33.78 -12.44
CA ASP A 400 22.24 -34.80 -13.44
C ASP A 400 23.43 -35.77 -13.40
N LYS A 401 23.34 -36.74 -12.49
CA LYS A 401 24.03 -37.99 -12.60
C LYS A 401 23.20 -38.84 -13.55
N ARG A 402 23.57 -38.80 -14.83
CA ARG A 402 23.89 -39.99 -15.62
C ARG A 402 24.49 -39.62 -16.97
#